data_AF-A0AAV7GQS2-F1
#
_entry.id   AF-A0AAV7GQS2-F1
#
_cell.length_a   1.000
_cell.length_b   1.000
_cell.length_c   1.000
_cell.angle_alpha   90.00
_cell.angle_beta   90.00
_cell.angle_gamma   90.00
#
_symmetry.space_group_name_H-M   'P 1'
#
loop_
_entity.id
_entity.type
_entity.pdbx_description
1 polymer ?
#
loop_
_entity_poly.entity_id
_entity_poly.type
_entity_poly.pdbx_seq_one_letter_code
_entity_poly.pdbx_strand_id
1 'polypeptide(L)'
;MFGIISIPVTSLATRIIVLSIFFIAFHNEQYAGYATSSYGYLTSCPRVFLTVSGPSCVHGLAGLTNATVNTWPAFMISGSCDQRDFGKGDF
;
A
#
# COMPACT_ATOMS: atom_id res chain seq x y z
N MET A 1 -1.48 1.53 9.46
CA MET A 1 -1.14 1.30 8.05
C MET A 1 -1.53 -0.10 7.68
N PHE A 2 -2.01 -0.31 6.47
CA PHE A 2 -2.36 -1.64 5.94
C PHE A 2 -1.33 -2.02 4.88
N GLY A 3 -1.24 -3.29 4.49
CA GLY A 3 -0.50 -3.63 3.28
C GLY A 3 0.16 -4.99 3.29
N ILE A 4 0.92 -5.24 2.24
CA ILE A 4 1.66 -6.47 2.01
C ILE A 4 3.12 -6.18 2.32
N ILE A 5 3.78 -7.13 2.99
CA ILE A 5 5.22 -7.06 3.22
C ILE A 5 5.90 -8.04 2.24
N SER A 6 6.77 -7.51 1.39
CA SER A 6 7.72 -8.29 0.60
C SER A 6 8.94 -7.42 0.29
N ILE A 7 10.04 -8.06 -0.12
CA ILE A 7 11.24 -7.36 -0.63
C ILE A 7 10.79 -6.66 -1.92
N PRO A 8 10.97 -5.33 -2.09
CA PRO A 8 11.93 -4.42 -1.45
C PRO A 8 11.41 -3.59 -0.26
N VAL A 9 10.14 -3.73 0.12
CA VAL A 9 9.45 -2.82 1.06
C VAL A 9 9.66 -3.19 2.54
N THR A 10 10.38 -4.28 2.79
CA THR A 10 10.75 -4.76 4.13
C THR A 10 11.45 -3.68 4.97
N SER A 11 12.33 -2.87 4.37
CA SER A 11 13.05 -1.81 5.08
C SER A 11 12.10 -0.71 5.62
N LEU A 12 11.05 -0.39 4.85
CA LEU A 12 10.00 0.54 5.28
C LEU A 12 9.16 -0.07 6.39
N ALA A 13 8.77 -1.35 6.27
CA ALA A 13 8.01 -2.05 7.29
C ALA A 13 8.76 -2.08 8.63
N THR A 14 10.08 -2.32 8.62
CA THR A 14 10.91 -2.25 9.83
C THR A 14 10.89 -0.86 10.46
N ARG A 15 10.99 0.21 9.67
CA ARG A 15 10.91 1.60 10.17
C ARG A 15 9.55 1.93 10.77
N ILE A 16 8.47 1.45 10.17
CA ILE A 16 7.09 1.65 10.64
C ILE A 16 6.92 1.02 12.04
N ILE A 17 7.49 -0.17 12.26
CA ILE A 17 7.48 -0.85 13.56
C ILE A 17 8.27 -0.05 14.61
N VAL A 18 9.47 0.44 14.25
CA VAL A 18 10.30 1.26 15.16
C VAL A 18 9.57 2.56 15.54
N LEU A 19 8.83 3.15 14.61
CA LEU A 19 8.00 4.34 14.86
C LEU A 19 6.70 4.04 15.61
N SER A 20 6.48 2.80 16.06
CA SER A 20 5.27 2.35 16.76
C SER A 20 3.97 2.59 15.98
N ILE A 21 4.04 2.58 14.64
CA ILE A 21 2.87 2.72 13.79
C ILE A 21 2.19 1.35 13.69
N PHE A 22 0.92 1.28 14.07
CA PHE A 22 0.13 0.05 13.99
C PHE A 22 0.00 -0.41 12.53
N PHE A 23 0.50 -1.61 12.22
CA PHE A 23 0.51 -2.18 10.88
C PHE A 23 -0.33 -3.46 10.82
N ILE A 24 -1.27 -3.53 9.87
CA ILE A 24 -2.10 -4.72 9.61
C ILE A 24 -1.67 -5.33 8.28
N ALA A 25 -1.13 -6.55 8.34
CA ALA A 25 -0.66 -7.28 7.17
C ALA A 25 -1.81 -7.99 6.44
N PHE A 26 -1.78 -7.95 5.11
CA PHE A 26 -2.70 -8.68 4.23
C PHE A 26 -1.91 -9.57 3.28
N HIS A 27 -2.54 -10.63 2.80
CA HIS A 27 -1.97 -11.48 1.75
C HIS A 27 -2.36 -11.02 0.35
N ASN A 28 -3.43 -10.23 0.21
CA ASN A 28 -3.95 -9.77 -1.06
C ASN A 28 -4.11 -8.25 -1.04
N GLU A 29 -3.54 -7.59 -2.04
CA GLU A 29 -3.46 -6.14 -2.19
C GLU A 29 -4.80 -5.47 -2.38
N GLN A 30 -5.72 -6.12 -3.10
CA GLN A 30 -7.06 -5.58 -3.32
C GLN A 30 -7.78 -5.44 -1.98
N TYR A 31 -7.74 -6.50 -1.15
CA TYR A 31 -8.35 -6.46 0.19
C TYR A 31 -7.69 -5.41 1.09
N ALA A 32 -6.37 -5.24 1.02
CA ALA A 32 -5.67 -4.20 1.77
C ALA A 32 -6.14 -2.79 1.36
N GLY A 33 -6.31 -2.55 0.06
CA GLY A 33 -6.81 -1.28 -0.46
C GLY A 33 -8.25 -0.99 -0.02
N TYR A 34 -9.16 -1.97 -0.16
CA TYR A 34 -10.55 -1.82 0.31
C TYR A 34 -10.63 -1.61 1.82
N ALA A 35 -9.88 -2.38 2.62
CA ALA A 35 -9.85 -2.21 4.07
C ALA A 35 -9.37 -0.80 4.46
N THR A 36 -8.37 -0.29 3.77
CA THR A 36 -7.82 1.06 4.02
C THR A 36 -8.81 2.16 3.65
N SER A 37 -9.46 2.01 2.51
CA SER A 37 -10.50 2.90 2.01
C SER A 37 -11.65 2.99 3.03
N SER A 38 -12.21 1.85 3.42
CA SER A 38 -13.32 1.76 4.38
C SER A 38 -12.92 2.26 5.77
N TYR A 39 -11.71 1.93 6.24
CA TYR A 39 -11.22 2.39 7.54
C TYR A 39 -10.95 3.90 7.54
N GLY A 40 -10.48 4.46 6.43
CA GLY A 40 -10.31 5.90 6.26
C GLY A 40 -11.64 6.65 6.34
N TYR A 41 -12.66 6.12 5.69
CA TYR A 41 -14.03 6.63 5.78
C TYR A 41 -14.56 6.57 7.23
N LEU A 42 -14.52 5.40 7.86
CA LEU A 42 -15.04 5.20 9.22
C LEU A 42 -14.33 6.05 10.28
N THR A 43 -13.01 6.26 10.12
CA THR A 43 -12.23 7.05 11.07
C THR A 43 -12.16 8.53 10.72
N SER A 44 -12.75 8.95 9.58
CA SER A 44 -12.64 10.32 9.05
C SER A 44 -11.19 10.83 8.98
N CYS A 45 -10.24 9.91 8.88
CA CYS A 45 -8.82 10.17 8.92
C CYS A 45 -8.17 9.52 7.72
N PRO A 46 -7.22 10.20 7.04
CA PRO A 46 -6.50 9.59 5.95
C PRO A 46 -5.72 8.35 6.39
N ARG A 47 -5.87 7.27 5.62
CA ARG A 47 -5.19 6.00 5.88
C ARG A 47 -4.29 5.63 4.72
N VAL A 48 -3.20 4.95 5.05
CA VAL A 48 -2.17 4.56 4.09
C VAL A 48 -2.10 3.05 4.01
N PHE A 49 -2.02 2.53 2.78
CA PHE A 49 -1.68 1.15 2.51
C PHE A 49 -0.42 1.00 1.67
N LEU A 50 0.27 -0.12 1.89
CA LEU A 50 1.55 -0.44 1.32
C LEU A 50 1.41 -1.60 0.32
N THR A 51 1.92 -1.42 -0.88
CA THR A 51 2.04 -2.45 -1.91
C THR A 51 3.49 -2.62 -2.34
N VAL A 52 3.81 -3.79 -2.90
CA VAL A 52 5.11 -4.00 -3.52
C VAL A 52 5.09 -3.56 -4.98
N SER A 53 6.25 -3.63 -5.63
CA SER A 53 6.38 -3.24 -7.02
C SER A 53 5.74 -4.23 -7.99
N GLY A 54 5.63 -3.81 -9.26
CA GLY A 54 5.07 -4.63 -10.34
C GLY A 54 3.59 -4.95 -10.15
N PRO A 55 3.18 -6.23 -10.16
CA PRO A 55 1.76 -6.62 -10.17
C PRO A 55 1.02 -6.23 -8.88
N SER A 56 1.72 -6.14 -7.75
CA SER A 56 1.14 -5.75 -6.47
C SER A 56 0.61 -4.30 -6.51
N CYS A 57 1.34 -3.39 -7.19
CA CYS A 57 0.85 -2.04 -7.45
C CYS A 57 -0.48 -2.07 -8.23
N VAL A 58 -0.54 -2.84 -9.32
CA VAL A 58 -1.74 -2.95 -10.15
C VAL A 58 -2.93 -3.49 -9.36
N HIS A 59 -2.72 -4.50 -8.50
CA HIS A 59 -3.78 -5.01 -7.63
C HIS A 59 -4.22 -3.98 -6.58
N GLY A 60 -3.31 -3.18 -6.05
CA GLY A 60 -3.64 -2.08 -5.13
C GLY A 60 -4.52 -1.00 -5.74
N LEU A 61 -4.41 -0.77 -7.05
CA LEU A 61 -5.21 0.25 -7.77
C LEU A 61 -6.71 0.00 -7.69
N ALA A 62 -7.17 -1.25 -7.55
CA ALA A 62 -8.59 -1.55 -7.39
C ALA A 62 -9.17 -0.88 -6.13
N GLY A 63 -8.47 -1.02 -4.99
CA GLY A 63 -8.87 -0.39 -3.74
C GLY A 63 -8.68 1.13 -3.75
N LEU A 64 -7.65 1.64 -4.44
CA LEU A 64 -7.43 3.07 -4.60
C LEU A 64 -8.54 3.71 -5.45
N THR A 65 -8.89 3.09 -6.57
CA THR A 65 -9.96 3.56 -7.46
C THR A 65 -11.30 3.59 -6.72
N ASN A 66 -11.58 2.58 -5.90
CA ASN A 66 -12.75 2.60 -5.01
C ASN A 66 -12.72 3.80 -4.06
N ALA A 67 -11.57 4.11 -3.46
CA ALA A 67 -11.43 5.30 -2.61
C ALA A 67 -11.68 6.60 -3.40
N THR A 68 -11.14 6.70 -4.61
CA THR A 68 -11.30 7.88 -5.49
C THR A 68 -12.76 8.10 -5.87
N VAL A 69 -13.46 7.06 -6.32
CA VAL A 69 -14.88 7.17 -6.72
C VAL A 69 -15.76 7.58 -5.54
N ASN A 70 -15.49 7.06 -4.35
CA ASN A 70 -16.26 7.38 -3.15
C ASN A 70 -15.76 8.62 -2.39
N THR A 71 -14.70 9.29 -2.87
CA THR A 71 -14.05 10.43 -2.17
C THR A 71 -13.62 10.07 -0.74
N TRP A 72 -13.14 8.85 -0.53
CA TRP A 72 -12.67 8.38 0.77
C TRP A 72 -11.19 8.70 0.96
N PRO A 73 -10.77 9.10 2.19
CA PRO A 73 -9.40 9.54 2.44
C PRO A 73 -8.46 8.33 2.55
N ALA A 74 -7.89 7.91 1.42
CA ALA A 74 -6.93 6.81 1.34
C ALA A 74 -5.71 7.16 0.47
N PHE A 75 -4.54 6.69 0.89
CA PHE A 75 -3.27 6.85 0.20
C PHE A 75 -2.62 5.50 -0.05
N MET A 76 -2.03 5.35 -1.24
CA MET A 76 -1.27 4.18 -1.64
C MET A 76 0.21 4.53 -1.69
N ILE A 77 1.05 3.73 -1.04
CA ILE A 77 2.50 3.77 -1.19
C ILE A 77 2.90 2.45 -1.85
N SER A 78 3.54 2.53 -3.01
CA SER A 78 4.04 1.35 -3.71
C SER A 78 5.56 1.35 -3.76
N GLY A 79 6.15 0.16 -3.61
CA GLY A 79 7.54 -0.07 -4.00
C GLY A 79 7.74 0.18 -5.49
N SER A 80 8.97 0.57 -5.85
CA SER A 80 9.47 0.73 -7.22
C SER A 80 10.94 0.33 -7.25
N CYS A 81 11.42 -0.09 -8.41
CA CYS A 81 12.82 -0.31 -8.71
C CYS A 81 13.61 1.00 -8.71
N ASP A 82 14.93 0.87 -8.55
CA ASP A 82 15.87 1.96 -8.80
C ASP A 82 15.78 2.39 -10.28
N GLN A 83 15.76 3.71 -10.53
CA GLN A 83 15.64 4.23 -11.89
C GLN A 83 16.74 3.76 -12.86
N ARG A 84 17.89 3.32 -12.32
CA ARG A 84 19.02 2.79 -13.09
C ARG A 84 18.74 1.40 -13.67
N ASP A 85 17.82 0.66 -13.05
CA ASP A 85 17.48 -0.72 -13.41
C ASP A 85 16.10 -0.83 -14.07
N PHE A 86 15.44 0.32 -14.27
CA PHE A 86 14.23 0.44 -15.06
C PHE A 86 14.43 -0.17 -16.46
N GLY A 87 13.55 -1.11 -16.82
CA GLY A 87 13.60 -1.82 -18.11
C GLY A 87 14.60 -2.97 -18.19
N LYS A 88 15.32 -3.30 -17.11
CA LYS A 88 16.25 -4.45 -17.03
C LYS A 88 15.63 -5.70 -16.38
N GLY A 89 14.31 -5.70 -16.18
CA GLY A 89 13.57 -6.80 -15.53
C GLY A 89 13.37 -6.63 -14.03
N ASP A 90 13.80 -5.49 -13.46
CA ASP A 90 13.45 -5.08 -12.10
C ASP A 90 12.18 -4.20 -12.11
N PHE A 91 11.41 -4.23 -11.02
CA PHE A 91 10.12 -3.54 -10.89
C PHE A 91 10.05 -2.70 -9.63
#